data_AF-A0A0K0WT80-F1
#
_entry.id   AF-A0A0K0WT80-F1
#
_cell.length_a   1.000
_cell.length_b   1.000
_cell.length_c   1.000
_cell.angle_alpha   90.00
_cell.angle_beta   90.00
_cell.angle_gamma   90.00
#
_symmetry.space_group_name_H-M   'P 1'
#
loop_
_entity.id
_entity.type
_entity.pdbx_description
1 polymer ?
#
loop_
_entity_poly.entity_id
_entity_poly.type
_entity_poly.pdbx_seq_one_letter_code
_entity_poly.pdbx_strand_id
1 'polypeptide(L)'
;IVWNATATFIAVIIISLLLDEAGFFQWAASHVARWAKGDGRRLFVFSVLLGAGVSALFANDGAALILTPIVISILLALRFSAASTLAFVMAAGFIADTASLPLVVSNLVNIVSADYFHLGFSEYAAVMVPVNLVAIASTLLVLYVFFRRDIPRHYSLEQLPEPRSAIRDPLTLKVGWAVLALLLAGLFALEPLGIPVSAIAAVCAALLFAVAARGHVISTRRVLREAPWQVVTFSLGMYLVVY
;
A
#
# COMPACT_ATOMS: atom_id res chain seq x y z
N ILE A 1 -6.34 -14.39 -19.49
CA ILE A 1 -6.94 -13.33 -18.64
C ILE A 1 -6.39 -13.42 -17.21
N VAL A 2 -6.80 -14.43 -16.45
CA VAL A 2 -6.50 -14.53 -15.02
C VAL A 2 -5.01 -14.68 -14.67
N TRP A 3 -4.19 -15.28 -15.53
CA TRP A 3 -2.74 -15.39 -15.29
C TRP A 3 -2.02 -14.05 -15.17
N ASN A 4 -2.37 -13.07 -16.00
CA ASN A 4 -1.78 -11.73 -15.95
C ASN A 4 -2.16 -11.03 -14.64
N ALA A 5 -3.43 -11.11 -14.27
CA ALA A 5 -3.94 -10.54 -13.04
C ALA A 5 -3.32 -11.18 -11.79
N THR A 6 -3.39 -12.51 -11.69
CA THR A 6 -2.86 -13.28 -10.57
C THR A 6 -1.36 -13.05 -10.38
N ALA A 7 -0.57 -13.13 -11.47
CA ALA A 7 0.88 -12.98 -11.37
C ALA A 7 1.29 -11.55 -10.99
N THR A 8 0.62 -10.53 -11.54
CA THR A 8 0.81 -9.13 -11.14
C THR A 8 0.54 -8.95 -9.65
N PHE A 9 -0.59 -9.48 -9.19
CA PHE A 9 -1.01 -9.32 -7.80
C PHE A 9 -0.03 -9.99 -6.82
N ILE A 10 0.40 -11.22 -7.12
CA ILE A 10 1.45 -11.92 -6.36
C ILE A 10 2.74 -11.08 -6.31
N ALA A 11 3.18 -10.55 -7.45
CA ALA A 11 4.40 -9.76 -7.53
C ALA A 11 4.31 -8.48 -6.67
N VAL A 12 3.19 -7.76 -6.73
CA VAL A 12 2.95 -6.57 -5.90
C VAL A 12 2.94 -6.92 -4.42
N ILE A 13 2.27 -8.00 -4.01
CA ILE A 13 2.30 -8.51 -2.63
C ILE A 13 3.73 -8.78 -2.17
N ILE A 14 4.53 -9.48 -2.97
CA ILE A 14 5.92 -9.81 -2.62
C ILE A 14 6.71 -8.52 -2.43
N ILE A 15 6.55 -7.54 -3.32
CA ILE A 15 7.20 -6.23 -3.19
C ILE A 15 6.76 -5.55 -1.88
N SER A 16 5.46 -5.50 -1.57
CA SER A 16 4.91 -4.93 -0.35
C SER A 16 5.49 -5.57 0.91
N LEU A 17 5.51 -6.91 0.98
CA LEU A 17 6.01 -7.64 2.15
C LEU A 17 7.53 -7.47 2.32
N LEU A 18 8.30 -7.46 1.24
CA LEU A 18 9.75 -7.21 1.31
C LEU A 18 10.06 -5.79 1.79
N LEU A 19 9.30 -4.79 1.35
CA LEU A 19 9.43 -3.42 1.81
C LEU A 19 9.03 -3.27 3.28
N ASP A 20 7.99 -3.97 3.72
CA ASP A 20 7.59 -3.97 5.13
C ASP A 20 8.67 -4.58 6.03
N GLU A 21 9.22 -5.73 5.65
CA GLU A 21 10.33 -6.35 6.38
C GLU A 21 11.61 -5.50 6.35
N ALA A 22 11.82 -4.70 5.30
CA ALA A 22 12.91 -3.71 5.27
C ALA A 22 12.66 -2.51 6.22
N GLY A 23 11.43 -2.33 6.70
CA GLY A 23 11.01 -1.26 7.61
C GLY A 23 10.39 -0.04 6.91
N PHE A 24 10.00 -0.15 5.64
CA PHE A 24 9.50 0.97 4.82
C PHE A 24 8.28 1.66 5.44
N PHE A 25 7.26 0.89 5.80
CA PHE A 25 6.00 1.48 6.25
C PHE A 25 6.13 2.07 7.66
N GLN A 26 6.88 1.43 8.56
CA GLN A 26 7.17 1.99 9.88
C GLN A 26 8.03 3.26 9.78
N TRP A 27 8.99 3.29 8.85
CA TRP A 27 9.76 4.49 8.54
C TRP A 27 8.88 5.62 8.00
N ALA A 28 7.96 5.33 7.07
CA ALA A 28 7.04 6.30 6.48
C ALA A 28 6.06 6.86 7.52
N ALA A 29 5.49 5.99 8.34
CA ALA A 29 4.55 6.38 9.38
C ALA A 29 5.23 7.22 10.48
N SER A 30 6.49 6.92 10.81
CA SER A 30 7.29 7.75 11.73
C SER A 30 7.59 9.14 11.17
N HIS A 31 7.81 9.26 9.85
CA HIS A 31 7.95 10.56 9.19
C HIS A 31 6.66 11.37 9.23
N VAL A 32 5.54 10.74 8.89
CA VAL A 32 4.20 11.35 8.96
C VAL A 32 3.90 11.84 10.38
N ALA A 33 4.20 11.01 11.38
CA ALA A 33 4.03 11.38 12.79
C ALA A 33 4.93 12.54 13.23
N ARG A 34 6.07 12.78 12.58
CA ARG A 34 6.92 13.96 12.86
C ARG A 34 6.47 15.19 12.08
N TRP A 35 6.04 15.02 10.84
CA TRP A 35 5.52 16.11 10.01
C TRP A 35 4.25 16.74 10.57
N ALA A 36 3.45 15.95 11.30
CA ALA A 36 2.28 16.45 12.02
C ALA A 36 2.64 17.37 13.21
N LYS A 37 3.92 17.47 13.60
CA LYS A 37 4.44 18.44 14.59
C LYS A 37 3.65 18.49 15.91
N GLY A 38 3.16 17.34 16.38
CA GLY A 38 2.41 17.23 17.63
C GLY A 38 0.93 17.60 17.53
N ASP A 39 0.42 17.94 16.34
CA ASP A 39 -1.01 18.22 16.10
C ASP A 39 -1.74 16.95 15.63
N GLY A 40 -2.68 16.46 16.43
CA GLY A 40 -3.38 15.21 16.14
C GLY A 40 -4.33 15.29 14.94
N ARG A 41 -4.80 16.49 14.56
CA ARG A 41 -5.59 16.69 13.33
C ARG A 41 -4.72 16.59 12.09
N ARG A 42 -3.52 17.17 12.13
CA ARG A 42 -2.54 17.00 11.05
C ARG A 42 -2.09 15.55 10.95
N LEU A 43 -1.90 14.89 12.08
CA LEU A 43 -1.59 13.46 12.12
C LEU A 43 -2.68 12.65 11.43
N PHE A 44 -3.94 12.88 11.76
CA PHE A 44 -5.07 12.20 11.12
C PHE A 44 -5.06 12.38 9.60
N VAL A 45 -4.95 13.63 9.12
CA VAL A 45 -4.92 13.93 7.68
C VAL A 45 -3.72 13.24 7.00
N PHE A 46 -2.52 13.36 7.57
CA PHE A 46 -1.33 12.74 6.96
C PHE A 46 -1.34 11.22 7.03
N SER A 47 -1.94 10.62 8.07
CA SER A 47 -2.14 9.17 8.14
C SER A 47 -3.10 8.69 7.06
N VAL A 48 -4.20 9.42 6.81
CA VAL A 48 -5.13 9.12 5.72
C VAL A 48 -4.44 9.26 4.36
N LEU A 49 -3.69 10.34 4.13
CA LEU A 49 -2.96 10.54 2.87
C LEU A 49 -1.85 9.51 2.64
N LEU A 50 -1.16 9.08 3.70
CA LEU A 50 -0.21 7.98 3.64
C LEU A 50 -0.92 6.69 3.24
N GLY A 51 -2.04 6.37 3.88
CA GLY A 51 -2.85 5.21 3.54
C GLY A 51 -3.34 5.24 2.10
N ALA A 52 -3.74 6.42 1.61
CA ALA A 52 -4.15 6.61 0.24
C ALA A 52 -3.01 6.33 -0.76
N GLY A 53 -1.81 6.87 -0.49
CA GLY A 53 -0.64 6.65 -1.35
C GLY A 53 -0.18 5.20 -1.33
N VAL A 54 -0.21 4.55 -0.17
CA VAL A 54 0.13 3.12 -0.06
C VAL A 54 -0.88 2.25 -0.80
N SER A 55 -2.18 2.48 -0.61
CA SER A 55 -3.22 1.70 -1.30
C SER A 55 -3.17 1.86 -2.82
N ALA A 56 -2.93 3.08 -3.31
CA ALA A 56 -2.76 3.34 -4.73
C ALA A 56 -1.59 2.54 -5.35
N LEU A 57 -0.55 2.22 -4.59
CA LEU A 57 0.67 1.58 -5.13
C LEU A 57 0.80 0.09 -4.81
N PHE A 58 0.29 -0.38 -3.67
CA PHE A 58 0.67 -1.68 -3.06
C PHE A 58 -0.47 -2.69 -2.92
N ALA A 59 -1.56 -2.43 -3.62
CA ALA A 59 -2.84 -3.09 -3.47
C ALA A 59 -3.56 -2.79 -2.13
N ASN A 60 -4.89 -2.72 -2.20
CA ASN A 60 -5.80 -2.62 -1.07
C ASN A 60 -5.43 -3.60 0.06
N ASP A 61 -5.34 -4.90 -0.24
CA ASP A 61 -5.17 -5.93 0.78
C ASP A 61 -3.83 -5.82 1.50
N GLY A 62 -2.76 -5.53 0.75
CA GLY A 62 -1.44 -5.28 1.30
C GLY A 62 -1.41 -4.02 2.16
N ALA A 63 -2.06 -2.95 1.69
CA ALA A 63 -2.21 -1.72 2.46
C ALA A 63 -2.97 -1.97 3.77
N ALA A 64 -4.08 -2.69 3.75
CA ALA A 64 -4.86 -2.99 4.95
C ALA A 64 -4.08 -3.88 5.94
N LEU A 65 -3.43 -4.93 5.46
CA LEU A 65 -2.67 -5.87 6.29
C LEU A 65 -1.47 -5.20 6.99
N ILE A 66 -0.82 -4.24 6.31
CA ILE A 66 0.42 -3.63 6.78
C ILE A 66 0.18 -2.29 7.50
N LEU A 67 -0.69 -1.42 6.98
CA LEU A 67 -0.96 -0.12 7.59
C LEU A 67 -1.69 -0.27 8.92
N THR A 68 -2.61 -1.21 9.06
CA THR A 68 -3.39 -1.40 10.28
C THR A 68 -2.50 -1.64 11.51
N PRO A 69 -1.59 -2.65 11.53
CA PRO A 69 -0.72 -2.87 12.70
C PRO A 69 0.23 -1.70 12.95
N ILE A 70 0.67 -0.98 11.91
CA ILE A 70 1.56 0.19 12.04
C ILE A 70 0.83 1.37 12.66
N VAL A 71 -0.38 1.66 12.17
CA VAL A 71 -1.25 2.70 12.71
C VAL A 71 -1.57 2.36 14.16
N ILE A 72 -1.96 1.13 14.48
CA ILE A 72 -2.22 0.70 15.87
C ILE A 72 -0.98 0.86 16.75
N SER A 73 0.19 0.42 16.27
CA SER A 73 1.44 0.52 17.05
C SER A 73 1.82 1.97 17.37
N ILE A 74 1.62 2.90 16.43
CA ILE A 74 1.84 4.33 16.67
C ILE A 74 0.82 4.89 17.65
N LEU A 75 -0.46 4.55 17.50
CA LEU A 75 -1.52 5.04 18.39
C LEU A 75 -1.34 4.54 19.83
N LEU A 76 -0.90 3.28 19.99
CA LEU A 76 -0.53 2.71 21.27
C LEU A 76 0.70 3.40 21.87
N ALA A 77 1.74 3.64 21.06
CA ALA A 77 2.94 4.36 21.50
C ALA A 77 2.60 5.79 21.97
N LEU A 78 1.66 6.46 21.29
CA LEU A 78 1.17 7.80 21.63
C LEU A 78 0.10 7.81 22.75
N ARG A 79 -0.27 6.64 23.30
CA ARG A 79 -1.27 6.46 24.36
C ARG A 79 -2.63 7.10 24.04
N PHE A 80 -3.09 6.97 22.80
CA PHE A 80 -4.38 7.50 22.39
C PHE A 80 -5.56 6.77 23.06
N SER A 81 -6.67 7.49 23.23
CA SER A 81 -7.90 6.91 23.75
C SER A 81 -8.47 5.84 22.80
N ALA A 82 -9.28 4.91 23.32
CA ALA A 82 -9.94 3.91 22.48
C ALA A 82 -10.77 4.52 21.34
N ALA A 83 -11.45 5.65 21.60
CA ALA A 83 -12.22 6.37 20.58
C ALA A 83 -11.31 6.95 19.48
N SER A 84 -10.17 7.55 19.87
CA SER A 84 -9.17 8.05 18.93
C SER A 84 -8.56 6.90 18.11
N THR A 85 -8.24 5.77 18.75
CA THR A 85 -7.71 4.60 18.04
C THR A 85 -8.70 4.07 17.01
N LEU A 86 -9.98 3.97 17.39
CA LEU A 86 -11.05 3.59 16.47
C LEU A 86 -11.12 4.54 15.27
N ALA A 87 -11.08 5.85 15.49
CA ALA A 87 -11.11 6.84 14.41
C ALA A 87 -9.99 6.63 13.37
N PHE A 88 -8.76 6.41 13.83
CA PHE A 88 -7.62 6.19 12.94
C PHE A 88 -7.67 4.83 12.23
N VAL A 89 -8.07 3.77 12.91
CA VAL A 89 -8.19 2.43 12.31
C VAL A 89 -9.30 2.42 11.26
N MET A 90 -10.46 3.01 11.56
CA MET A 90 -11.55 3.16 10.60
C MET A 90 -11.12 3.99 9.40
N ALA A 91 -10.41 5.10 9.64
CA ALA A 91 -9.90 5.93 8.56
C ALA A 91 -8.91 5.18 7.66
N ALA A 92 -8.01 4.37 8.24
CA ALA A 92 -7.09 3.52 7.51
C ALA A 92 -7.83 2.48 6.65
N GLY A 93 -8.87 1.84 7.18
CA GLY A 93 -9.68 0.87 6.44
C GLY A 93 -10.44 1.50 5.26
N PHE A 94 -11.20 2.58 5.52
CA PHE A 94 -11.97 3.25 4.48
C PHE A 94 -11.09 3.87 3.39
N ILE A 95 -9.95 4.47 3.77
CA ILE A 95 -9.05 5.03 2.78
C ILE A 95 -8.30 3.96 2.00
N ALA A 96 -7.95 2.83 2.62
CA ALA A 96 -7.33 1.71 1.91
C ALA A 96 -8.26 1.18 0.81
N ASP A 97 -9.55 1.07 1.07
CA ASP A 97 -10.52 0.69 0.05
C ASP A 97 -10.70 1.79 -1.02
N THR A 98 -11.04 3.01 -0.57
CA THR A 98 -11.35 4.14 -1.48
C THR A 98 -10.17 4.50 -2.40
N ALA A 99 -8.95 4.51 -1.86
CA ALA A 99 -7.78 4.98 -2.59
C ALA A 99 -7.15 3.93 -3.52
N SER A 100 -7.73 2.73 -3.56
CA SER A 100 -7.29 1.62 -4.41
C SER A 100 -7.83 1.69 -5.84
N LEU A 101 -8.44 2.80 -6.24
CA LEU A 101 -9.02 3.01 -7.58
C LEU A 101 -8.06 3.40 -8.72
N PRO A 102 -6.98 4.18 -8.49
CA PRO A 102 -6.36 4.96 -9.56
C PRO A 102 -5.55 4.13 -10.56
N LEU A 103 -4.91 3.05 -10.11
CA LEU A 103 -4.10 2.19 -10.97
C LEU A 103 -4.74 0.81 -11.08
N VAL A 104 -4.52 0.17 -12.24
CA VAL A 104 -4.97 -1.20 -12.47
C VAL A 104 -4.40 -2.14 -11.39
N VAL A 105 -3.14 -1.94 -11.00
CA VAL A 105 -2.43 -2.75 -10.00
C VAL A 105 -2.85 -2.48 -8.55
N SER A 106 -3.66 -1.45 -8.28
CA SER A 106 -4.07 -1.06 -6.93
C SER A 106 -5.12 -1.97 -6.30
N ASN A 107 -5.80 -2.81 -7.08
CA ASN A 107 -6.82 -3.74 -6.57
C ASN A 107 -7.02 -4.90 -7.55
N LEU A 108 -7.20 -6.12 -7.05
CA LEU A 108 -7.51 -7.28 -7.89
C LEU A 108 -8.73 -7.04 -8.79
N VAL A 109 -9.77 -6.38 -8.28
CA VAL A 109 -10.98 -6.06 -9.05
C VAL A 109 -10.66 -5.16 -10.24
N ASN A 110 -9.75 -4.20 -10.08
CA ASN A 110 -9.32 -3.32 -11.17
C ASN A 110 -8.55 -4.12 -12.22
N ILE A 111 -7.65 -5.03 -11.81
CA ILE A 111 -6.89 -5.85 -12.74
C ILE A 111 -7.82 -6.75 -13.56
N VAL A 112 -8.76 -7.43 -12.90
CA VAL A 112 -9.74 -8.30 -13.58
C VAL A 112 -10.62 -7.51 -14.53
N SER A 113 -11.08 -6.32 -14.13
CA SER A 113 -11.91 -5.46 -14.96
C SER A 113 -11.15 -4.93 -16.18
N ALA A 114 -9.94 -4.41 -15.99
CA ALA A 114 -9.11 -3.89 -17.06
C ALA A 114 -8.77 -4.98 -18.09
N ASP A 115 -8.45 -6.19 -17.63
CA ASP A 115 -8.11 -7.30 -18.52
C ASP A 115 -9.34 -7.85 -19.27
N TYR A 116 -10.53 -7.87 -18.63
CA TYR A 116 -11.79 -8.26 -19.26
C TYR A 116 -12.26 -7.29 -20.34
N PHE A 117 -12.16 -5.98 -20.07
CA PHE A 117 -12.55 -4.92 -21.02
C PHE A 117 -11.42 -4.49 -21.96
N HIS A 118 -10.24 -5.12 -21.86
CA HIS A 118 -9.03 -4.78 -22.62
C HIS A 118 -8.64 -3.29 -22.50
N LEU A 119 -8.79 -2.73 -21.31
CA LEU A 119 -8.42 -1.34 -21.01
C LEU A 119 -6.90 -1.25 -20.79
N GLY A 120 -6.26 -0.33 -21.49
CA GLY A 120 -4.84 -0.05 -21.30
C GLY A 120 -4.56 0.60 -19.95
N PHE A 121 -3.37 0.38 -19.39
CA PHE A 121 -2.99 0.93 -18.08
C PHE A 121 -3.09 2.46 -18.05
N SER A 122 -2.60 3.11 -19.10
CA SER A 122 -2.60 4.58 -19.22
C SER A 122 -4.00 5.16 -19.37
N GLU A 123 -4.87 4.51 -20.16
CA GLU A 123 -6.26 4.92 -20.36
C GLU A 123 -7.06 4.80 -19.06
N TYR A 124 -6.91 3.67 -18.37
CA TYR A 124 -7.52 3.44 -17.07
C TYR A 124 -7.09 4.51 -16.07
N ALA A 125 -5.78 4.75 -15.95
CA ALA A 125 -5.25 5.73 -15.00
C ALA A 125 -5.69 7.16 -15.31
N ALA A 126 -5.79 7.54 -16.59
CA ALA A 126 -6.22 8.88 -16.99
C ALA A 126 -7.64 9.22 -16.50
N VAL A 127 -8.53 8.23 -16.44
CA VAL A 127 -9.90 8.39 -15.94
C VAL A 127 -9.96 8.22 -14.42
N MET A 128 -9.30 7.18 -13.89
CA MET A 128 -9.46 6.81 -12.49
C MET A 128 -8.63 7.64 -11.52
N VAL A 129 -7.52 8.26 -11.95
CA VAL A 129 -6.74 9.17 -11.08
C VAL A 129 -7.56 10.39 -10.64
N PRO A 130 -8.23 11.14 -11.53
CA PRO A 130 -9.12 12.24 -11.12
C PRO A 130 -10.26 11.78 -10.22
N VAL A 131 -10.92 10.66 -10.55
CA VAL A 131 -12.00 10.07 -9.74
C VAL A 131 -11.48 9.75 -8.34
N ASN A 132 -10.29 9.14 -8.25
CA ASN A 132 -9.65 8.79 -7.00
C ASN A 132 -9.31 10.02 -6.15
N LEU A 133 -8.86 11.13 -6.74
CA LEU A 133 -8.60 12.37 -5.99
C LEU A 133 -9.87 12.91 -5.33
N VAL A 134 -11.00 12.90 -6.07
CA VAL A 134 -12.31 13.32 -5.53
C VAL A 134 -12.77 12.33 -4.45
N ALA A 135 -12.59 11.04 -4.65
CA ALA A 135 -12.95 10.00 -3.69
C ALA A 135 -12.13 10.13 -2.39
N ILE A 136 -10.81 10.29 -2.48
CA ILE A 136 -9.93 10.55 -1.32
C ILE A 136 -10.36 11.81 -0.58
N ALA A 137 -10.61 12.91 -1.31
CA ALA A 137 -11.01 14.17 -0.69
C ALA A 137 -12.36 14.03 0.04
N SER A 138 -13.31 13.34 -0.57
CA SER A 138 -14.65 13.10 0.00
C SER A 138 -14.57 12.20 1.23
N THR A 139 -13.83 11.08 1.14
CA THR A 139 -13.62 10.15 2.25
C THR A 139 -12.90 10.83 3.40
N LEU A 140 -11.82 11.58 3.13
CA LEU A 140 -11.12 12.36 4.14
C LEU A 140 -12.06 13.38 4.80
N LEU A 141 -12.86 14.11 4.03
CA LEU A 141 -13.81 15.09 4.56
C LEU A 141 -14.84 14.44 5.48
N VAL A 142 -15.49 13.37 5.03
CA VAL A 142 -16.51 12.65 5.81
C VAL A 142 -15.91 12.10 7.10
N LEU A 143 -14.78 11.40 7.02
CA LEU A 143 -14.10 10.84 8.18
C LEU A 143 -13.62 11.91 9.15
N TYR A 144 -13.05 13.00 8.63
CA TYR A 144 -12.60 14.12 9.44
C TYR A 144 -13.75 14.77 10.19
N VAL A 145 -14.89 15.03 9.52
CA VAL A 145 -16.07 15.64 10.13
C VAL A 145 -16.72 14.70 11.14
N PHE A 146 -16.83 13.41 10.82
CA PHE A 146 -17.42 12.40 11.69
C PHE A 146 -16.60 12.21 12.98
N PHE A 147 -15.29 12.00 12.86
CA PHE A 147 -14.39 11.75 13.99
C PHE A 147 -13.75 13.02 14.59
N ARG A 148 -14.17 14.23 14.18
CA ARG A 148 -13.57 15.50 14.63
C ARG A 148 -13.45 15.69 16.15
N ARG A 149 -14.33 15.01 16.91
CA ARG A 149 -14.37 15.06 18.37
C ARG A 149 -13.45 14.03 19.02
N ASP A 150 -13.21 12.93 18.33
CA ASP A 150 -12.41 11.80 18.83
C ASP A 150 -10.93 11.93 18.42
N ILE A 151 -10.63 12.76 17.42
CA ILE A 151 -9.26 13.09 17.03
C ILE A 151 -8.60 13.93 18.15
N PRO A 152 -7.48 13.47 18.71
CA PRO A 152 -6.79 14.20 19.77
C PRO A 152 -6.26 15.54 19.25
N ARG A 153 -6.23 16.56 20.10
CA ARG A 153 -5.71 17.88 19.72
C ARG A 153 -4.19 17.88 19.64
N HIS A 154 -3.52 17.26 20.61
CA HIS A 154 -2.07 17.23 20.69
C HIS A 154 -1.55 15.85 21.08
N TYR A 155 -0.33 15.53 20.67
CA TYR A 155 0.41 14.34 21.10
C TYR A 155 1.89 14.65 21.30
N SER A 156 2.57 13.87 22.14
CA SER A 156 3.99 14.07 22.43
C SER A 156 4.87 13.49 21.33
N LEU A 157 5.81 14.29 20.83
CA LEU A 157 6.82 13.87 19.86
C LEU A 157 7.95 13.06 20.51
N GLU A 158 8.16 13.21 21.82
CA GLU A 158 9.23 12.55 22.57
C GLU A 158 9.03 11.03 22.68
N GLN A 159 7.78 10.57 22.50
CA GLN A 159 7.41 9.16 22.55
C GLN A 159 7.53 8.46 21.19
N LEU A 160 7.86 9.20 20.12
CA LEU A 160 7.98 8.63 18.78
C LEU A 160 9.37 8.01 18.58
N PRO A 161 9.46 6.73 18.13
CA PRO A 161 10.72 6.15 17.73
C PRO A 161 11.39 6.96 16.62
N GLU A 162 12.72 6.94 16.58
CA GLU A 162 13.45 7.59 15.50
C GLU A 162 13.18 6.89 14.16
N PRO A 163 12.89 7.61 13.06
CA PRO A 163 12.65 6.98 11.76
C PRO A 163 13.81 6.11 11.29
N ARG A 164 15.04 6.41 11.72
CA ARG A 164 16.23 5.61 11.40
C ARG A 164 16.23 4.25 12.11
N SER A 165 15.65 4.13 13.30
CA SER A 165 15.58 2.85 14.01
C SER A 165 14.52 1.91 13.44
N ALA A 166 13.61 2.42 12.60
CA ALA A 166 12.63 1.61 11.89
C ALA A 166 13.23 0.86 10.69
N ILE A 167 14.35 1.34 10.13
CA ILE A 167 14.97 0.73 8.95
C ILE A 167 15.77 -0.50 9.39
N ARG A 168 15.34 -1.68 8.95
CA ARG A 168 16.04 -2.95 9.23
C ARG A 168 17.08 -3.28 8.17
N ASP A 169 16.73 -3.04 6.91
CA ASP A 169 17.62 -3.27 5.77
C ASP A 169 17.68 -2.02 4.86
N PRO A 170 18.69 -1.15 5.05
CA PRO A 170 18.85 0.07 4.26
C PRO A 170 19.08 -0.17 2.77
N LEU A 171 19.67 -1.31 2.39
CA LEU A 171 19.93 -1.63 0.98
C LEU A 171 18.62 -2.00 0.30
N THR A 172 17.85 -2.91 0.90
CA THR A 172 16.54 -3.31 0.39
C THR A 172 15.58 -2.12 0.35
N LEU A 173 15.63 -1.19 1.31
CA LEU A 173 14.81 0.03 1.29
C LEU A 173 15.17 0.95 0.10
N LYS A 174 16.45 1.19 -0.17
CA LYS A 174 16.91 2.03 -1.29
C LYS A 174 16.57 1.42 -2.64
N VAL A 175 16.83 0.12 -2.79
CA VAL A 175 16.48 -0.62 -4.00
C VAL A 175 14.96 -0.68 -4.14
N GLY A 176 14.24 -0.81 -3.04
CA GLY A 176 12.78 -0.73 -2.98
C GLY A 176 12.22 0.51 -3.66
N TRP A 177 12.73 1.70 -3.31
CA TRP A 177 12.34 2.95 -3.98
C TRP A 177 12.64 2.93 -5.48
N ALA A 178 13.81 2.44 -5.89
CA ALA A 178 14.16 2.31 -7.29
C ALA A 178 13.24 1.33 -8.03
N VAL A 179 12.89 0.20 -7.41
CA VAL A 179 11.98 -0.81 -7.94
C VAL A 179 10.56 -0.26 -8.06
N LEU A 180 10.08 0.55 -7.12
CA LEU A 180 8.76 1.19 -7.22
C LEU A 180 8.71 2.20 -8.36
N ALA A 181 9.75 3.02 -8.49
CA ALA A 181 9.86 3.95 -9.61
C ALA A 181 9.93 3.20 -10.95
N LEU A 182 10.69 2.10 -11.00
CA LEU A 182 10.81 1.24 -12.18
C LEU A 182 9.48 0.54 -12.51
N LEU A 183 8.76 0.06 -11.50
CA LEU A 183 7.44 -0.54 -11.66
C LEU A 183 6.49 0.47 -12.28
N LEU A 184 6.32 1.64 -11.68
CA LEU A 184 5.44 2.69 -12.19
C LEU A 184 5.84 3.14 -13.60
N ALA A 185 7.11 3.46 -13.82
CA ALA A 185 7.60 3.89 -15.14
C ALA A 185 7.42 2.78 -16.19
N GLY A 186 7.69 1.53 -15.81
CA GLY A 186 7.49 0.36 -16.65
C GLY A 186 6.03 0.17 -17.03
N LEU A 187 5.10 0.33 -16.07
CA LEU A 187 3.67 0.22 -16.34
C LEU A 187 3.18 1.29 -17.34
N PHE A 188 3.68 2.51 -17.28
CA PHE A 188 3.32 3.55 -18.27
C PHE A 188 4.04 3.41 -19.62
N ALA A 189 5.28 2.92 -19.64
CA ALA A 189 6.11 2.91 -20.85
C ALA A 189 6.06 1.59 -21.64
N LEU A 190 5.96 0.45 -20.94
CA LEU A 190 6.12 -0.89 -21.53
C LEU A 190 4.77 -1.56 -21.81
N GLU A 191 3.73 -1.25 -21.04
CA GLU A 191 2.39 -1.80 -21.28
C GLU A 191 1.81 -1.36 -22.63
N PRO A 192 1.94 -0.09 -23.07
CA PRO A 192 1.51 0.32 -24.42
C PRO A 192 2.29 -0.36 -25.56
N LEU A 193 3.47 -0.93 -25.26
CA LEU A 193 4.27 -1.71 -26.21
C LEU A 193 3.85 -3.19 -26.27
N GLY A 194 2.76 -3.57 -25.58
CA GLY A 194 2.24 -4.93 -25.52
C GLY A 194 2.92 -5.83 -24.49
N ILE A 195 3.78 -5.29 -23.62
CA ILE A 195 4.39 -6.07 -22.54
C ILE A 195 3.37 -6.20 -21.40
N PRO A 196 3.04 -7.42 -20.97
CA PRO A 196 2.02 -7.60 -19.94
C PRO A 196 2.48 -7.04 -18.59
N VAL A 197 1.55 -6.42 -17.87
CA VAL A 197 1.71 -5.88 -16.51
C VAL A 197 2.39 -6.89 -15.58
N SER A 198 2.01 -8.17 -15.68
CA SER A 198 2.61 -9.26 -14.88
C SER A 198 4.11 -9.45 -15.11
N ALA A 199 4.60 -9.29 -16.34
CA ALA A 199 6.03 -9.42 -16.62
C ALA A 199 6.82 -8.28 -15.98
N ILE A 200 6.31 -7.04 -16.09
CA ILE A 200 6.94 -5.86 -15.49
C ILE A 200 6.99 -6.00 -13.97
N ALA A 201 5.86 -6.38 -13.36
CA ALA A 201 5.75 -6.60 -11.92
C ALA A 201 6.64 -7.76 -11.45
N ALA A 202 6.68 -8.87 -12.18
CA ALA A 202 7.50 -10.03 -11.83
C ALA A 202 9.00 -9.70 -11.88
N VAL A 203 9.48 -8.95 -12.87
CA VAL A 203 10.88 -8.50 -12.93
C VAL A 203 11.20 -7.61 -11.74
N CYS A 204 10.32 -6.66 -11.41
CA CYS A 204 10.48 -5.78 -10.24
C CYS A 204 10.55 -6.58 -8.93
N ALA A 205 9.63 -7.53 -8.74
CA ALA A 205 9.60 -8.40 -7.57
C ALA A 205 10.86 -9.28 -7.49
N ALA A 206 11.30 -9.87 -8.60
CA ALA A 206 12.50 -10.70 -8.65
C ALA A 206 13.78 -9.91 -8.33
N LEU A 207 13.90 -8.68 -8.85
CA LEU A 207 15.02 -7.79 -8.54
C LEU A 207 15.07 -7.45 -7.04
N LEU A 208 13.95 -7.05 -6.46
CA LEU A 208 13.89 -6.72 -5.04
C LEU A 208 14.15 -7.94 -4.16
N PHE A 209 13.58 -9.09 -4.53
CA PHE A 209 13.77 -10.36 -3.84
C PHE A 209 15.24 -10.81 -3.87
N ALA A 210 15.93 -10.67 -5.02
CA ALA A 210 17.34 -11.04 -5.14
C ALA A 210 18.23 -10.19 -4.23
N VAL A 211 17.93 -8.90 -4.09
CA VAL A 211 18.66 -8.00 -3.17
C VAL A 211 18.39 -8.37 -1.72
N ALA A 212 17.12 -8.57 -1.35
CA ALA A 212 16.74 -8.98 0.01
C ALA A 212 17.35 -10.34 0.40
N ALA A 213 17.37 -11.30 -0.54
CA ALA A 213 17.95 -12.62 -0.33
C ALA A 213 19.47 -12.57 -0.12
N ARG A 214 20.18 -11.68 -0.83
CA ARG A 214 21.63 -11.48 -0.66
C ARG A 214 21.99 -10.78 0.65
N GLY A 215 21.11 -9.93 1.16
CA GLY A 215 21.33 -9.22 2.42
C GLY A 215 21.34 -10.13 3.65
N HIS A 216 20.66 -11.29 3.60
CA HIS A 216 20.44 -12.21 4.73
C HIS A 216 19.79 -11.59 5.99
N VAL A 217 19.44 -10.30 5.96
CA VAL A 217 18.75 -9.59 7.05
C VAL A 217 17.26 -9.95 7.07
N ILE A 218 16.65 -10.13 5.89
CA ILE A 218 15.24 -10.45 5.73
C ILE A 218 15.07 -11.95 5.48
N SER A 219 14.21 -12.61 6.25
CA SER A 219 13.86 -14.01 6.00
C SER A 219 12.91 -14.12 4.80
N THR A 220 13.46 -14.14 3.58
CA THR A 220 12.69 -14.22 2.33
C THR A 220 11.76 -15.45 2.27
N ARG A 221 12.16 -16.56 2.89
CA ARG A 221 11.31 -17.76 3.04
C ARG A 221 10.05 -17.51 3.87
N ARG A 222 10.14 -16.65 4.90
CA ARG A 222 9.00 -16.26 5.73
C ARG A 222 8.04 -15.37 4.95
N VAL A 223 8.58 -14.39 4.21
CA VAL A 223 7.80 -13.49 3.34
C VAL A 223 6.97 -14.30 2.33
N LEU A 224 7.59 -15.28 1.66
CA LEU A 224 6.86 -16.16 0.74
C LEU A 224 5.81 -17.02 1.45
N ARG A 225 6.00 -17.37 2.72
CA ARG A 225 5.02 -18.18 3.47
C ARG A 225 3.83 -17.34 3.96
N GLU A 226 4.09 -16.10 4.34
CA GLU A 226 3.10 -15.15 4.86
C GLU A 226 2.31 -14.44 3.75
N ALA A 227 2.75 -14.55 2.49
CA ALA A 227 1.97 -14.09 1.35
C ALA A 227 0.57 -14.75 1.34
N PRO A 228 -0.51 -13.98 1.09
CA PRO A 228 -1.88 -14.49 1.10
C PRO A 228 -2.16 -15.34 -0.14
N TRP A 229 -1.66 -16.58 -0.16
CA TRP A 229 -1.85 -17.54 -1.24
C TRP A 229 -3.33 -17.86 -1.51
N GLN A 230 -4.21 -17.59 -0.56
CA GLN A 230 -5.66 -17.66 -0.73
C GLN A 230 -6.14 -16.80 -1.91
N VAL A 231 -5.47 -15.68 -2.21
CA VAL A 231 -5.86 -14.84 -3.35
C VAL A 231 -5.60 -15.54 -4.68
N VAL A 232 -4.56 -16.37 -4.77
CA VAL A 232 -4.30 -17.19 -5.95
C VAL A 232 -5.44 -18.19 -6.16
N THR A 233 -5.86 -18.87 -5.09
CA THR A 233 -6.98 -19.82 -5.16
C THR A 233 -8.30 -19.13 -5.47
N PHE A 234 -8.52 -17.93 -4.93
CA PHE A 234 -9.70 -17.12 -5.22
C PHE A 234 -9.74 -16.68 -6.68
N SER A 235 -8.62 -16.20 -7.21
CA SER A 235 -8.50 -15.79 -8.61
C SER A 235 -8.75 -16.96 -9.57
N LEU A 236 -8.23 -18.15 -9.25
CA LEU A 236 -8.54 -19.40 -9.97
C LEU A 236 -10.02 -19.77 -9.90
N GLY A 237 -10.64 -19.62 -8.73
CA GLY A 237 -12.08 -19.86 -8.54
C GLY A 237 -12.94 -18.90 -9.36
N MET A 238 -12.60 -17.61 -9.36
CA MET A 238 -13.25 -16.60 -10.20
C MET A 238 -13.17 -16.97 -11.69
N TYR A 239 -12.02 -17.46 -12.15
CA TYR A 239 -11.89 -17.95 -13.53
C TYR A 239 -12.89 -19.07 -13.84
N LEU A 240 -12.96 -20.10 -12.99
CA LEU A 240 -13.80 -21.28 -13.18
C LEU A 240 -15.31 -20.97 -13.08
N VAL A 241 -15.69 -19.96 -12.32
CA VAL A 241 -17.11 -19.59 -12.16
C VAL A 241 -17.57 -18.67 -13.30
N VAL A 242 -16.69 -17.79 -13.76
CA VAL A 242 -17.00 -16.84 -14.84
C VAL A 242 -16.89 -17.49 -16.22
N TYR A 243 -16.06 -18.54 -16.37
CA TYR A 243 -15.84 -19.31 -17.60
C TYR A 243 -16.04 -20.81 -17.39
#